data_AF-A0A933ZRJ3-F1
#
_entry.id   AF-A0A933ZRJ3-F1
#
_cell.length_a   1.000
_cell.length_b   1.000
_cell.length_c   1.000
_cell.angle_alpha   90.00
_cell.angle_beta   90.00
_cell.angle_gamma   90.00
#
_symmetry.space_group_name_H-M   'P 1'
#
loop_
_entity.id
_entity.type
_entity.pdbx_description
1 polymer ?
#
loop_
_entity_poly.entity_id
_entity_poly.type
_entity_poly.pdbx_seq_one_letter_code
_entity_poly.pdbx_strand_id
1 'polypeptide(L)'
;MTPARWAARRAALALGLLLVGSIATGLVLWPKGTFGPLADVAPPKHTLTGTEDGWVYGYGEHLGVTMPAPAEARFDFEVADTAPSVRSLRFESLGIEKREEVELVLNGVRIGSVTPGMGDYTKEQRVKLPKKYLKSGIPNELIFGHTVNQRDAKPQEYWAISKVALLVRPLPSCEPAECLKEARRLYESAERLWANVCCGNCKWEAWLVLNKALLHLEKAEPELDPDLADRIQQFLRDADRTIDSSCSKTLLGARKYEETHQLDLALKEYRNGLQWFPTDDHPCRA
;
A
#
# COMPACT_ATOMS: atom_id res chain seq x y z
N MET A 1 -57.72 -29.05 -39.85
CA MET A 1 -58.34 -30.37 -39.56
C MET A 1 -57.26 -31.30 -39.04
N THR A 2 -57.22 -31.53 -37.73
CA THR A 2 -56.40 -32.58 -37.09
C THR A 2 -57.18 -33.89 -37.05
N PRO A 3 -56.51 -35.03 -37.31
CA PRO A 3 -56.50 -36.11 -36.30
C PRO A 3 -55.10 -36.76 -36.23
N ALA A 4 -54.48 -36.90 -35.05
CA ALA A 4 -54.73 -37.90 -34.02
C ALA A 4 -54.47 -39.36 -34.47
N ARG A 5 -53.42 -39.98 -33.90
CA ARG A 5 -53.29 -41.39 -33.41
C ARG A 5 -51.79 -41.76 -33.33
N TRP A 6 -51.24 -42.07 -32.15
CA TRP A 6 -51.30 -43.37 -31.45
C TRP A 6 -50.88 -44.53 -32.36
N ALA A 7 -50.02 -45.48 -32.01
CA ALA A 7 -49.18 -45.72 -30.84
C ALA A 7 -48.26 -46.91 -31.22
N ALA A 8 -47.16 -47.04 -30.48
CA ALA A 8 -46.57 -48.31 -30.05
C ALA A 8 -45.89 -49.21 -31.09
N ARG A 9 -44.65 -49.61 -30.79
CA ARG A 9 -44.29 -50.95 -30.24
C ARG A 9 -42.76 -51.09 -30.30
N ARG A 10 -42.12 -51.43 -29.16
CA ARG A 10 -41.51 -52.75 -28.84
C ARG A 10 -40.35 -53.09 -29.80
N ALA A 11 -39.18 -53.58 -29.43
CA ALA A 11 -38.65 -54.17 -28.21
C ALA A 11 -37.11 -54.21 -28.39
N ALA A 12 -36.35 -54.12 -27.30
CA ALA A 12 -35.51 -55.19 -26.76
C ALA A 12 -34.07 -55.30 -27.29
N LEU A 13 -33.16 -55.11 -26.32
CA LEU A 13 -31.93 -55.89 -26.05
C LEU A 13 -30.81 -55.91 -27.09
N ALA A 14 -29.69 -55.28 -26.75
CA ALA A 14 -28.42 -56.00 -26.62
C ALA A 14 -27.43 -55.24 -25.73
N LEU A 15 -26.88 -55.97 -24.77
CA LEU A 15 -25.81 -55.61 -23.83
C LEU A 15 -24.47 -55.51 -24.58
N GLY A 16 -23.63 -54.52 -24.26
CA GLY A 16 -22.31 -54.38 -24.87
C GLY A 16 -21.40 -53.35 -24.20
N LEU A 17 -20.90 -53.70 -23.02
CA LEU A 17 -19.62 -53.34 -22.37
C LEU A 17 -18.82 -52.07 -22.76
N LEU A 18 -18.49 -51.33 -21.69
CA LEU A 18 -17.22 -50.69 -21.32
C LEU A 18 -16.94 -49.22 -21.68
N LEU A 19 -16.82 -48.46 -20.57
CA LEU A 19 -15.80 -47.45 -20.23
C LEU A 19 -15.64 -46.23 -21.16
N VAL A 20 -15.91 -45.06 -20.60
CA VAL A 20 -14.93 -43.97 -20.33
C VAL A 20 -15.73 -42.66 -20.15
N GLY A 21 -15.43 -41.92 -19.08
CA GLY A 21 -15.68 -40.47 -19.05
C GLY A 21 -16.70 -39.98 -18.02
N SER A 22 -16.42 -40.16 -16.74
CA SER A 22 -17.05 -39.38 -15.66
C SER A 22 -16.62 -37.92 -15.78
N ILE A 23 -17.33 -37.09 -16.54
CA ILE A 23 -17.25 -35.63 -16.40
C ILE A 23 -18.11 -35.28 -15.19
N ALA A 24 -17.51 -35.33 -14.01
CA ALA A 24 -18.05 -34.68 -12.83
C ALA A 24 -17.94 -33.17 -13.06
N THR A 25 -19.03 -32.55 -13.49
CA THR A 25 -19.22 -31.10 -13.42
C THR A 25 -19.24 -30.72 -11.94
N GLY A 26 -18.07 -30.33 -11.43
CA GLY A 26 -17.93 -29.69 -10.13
C GLY A 26 -18.63 -28.33 -10.16
N LEU A 27 -19.90 -28.32 -9.77
CA LEU A 27 -20.53 -27.12 -9.24
C LEU A 27 -19.81 -26.76 -7.95
N VAL A 28 -18.86 -25.83 -8.03
CA VAL A 28 -18.32 -25.13 -6.86
C VAL A 28 -19.42 -24.19 -6.37
N LEU A 29 -20.30 -24.75 -5.54
CA LEU A 29 -21.21 -23.96 -4.70
C LEU A 29 -20.35 -23.35 -3.58
N TRP A 30 -19.93 -22.10 -3.74
CA TRP A 30 -19.41 -21.32 -2.62
C TRP A 30 -20.51 -21.15 -1.57
N PRO A 31 -20.27 -21.53 -0.31
CA PRO A 31 -21.20 -21.20 0.75
C PRO A 31 -21.18 -19.69 0.93
N LYS A 32 -22.37 -19.06 0.85
CA LYS A 32 -22.59 -17.72 1.39
C LYS A 32 -22.14 -17.76 2.85
N GLY A 33 -21.06 -17.03 3.16
CA GLY A 33 -20.36 -17.11 4.44
C GLY A 33 -21.28 -16.77 5.61
N THR A 34 -21.79 -17.79 6.29
CA THR A 34 -22.12 -17.67 7.70
C THR A 34 -20.80 -17.64 8.46
N PHE A 35 -20.44 -16.49 9.01
CA PHE A 35 -19.30 -16.31 9.89
C PHE A 35 -19.44 -17.26 11.10
N GLY A 36 -18.76 -18.40 11.03
CA GLY A 36 -18.56 -19.27 12.18
C GLY A 36 -17.65 -18.59 13.20
N PRO A 37 -17.67 -19.05 14.47
CA PRO A 37 -16.75 -18.56 15.49
C PRO A 37 -15.31 -18.74 15.00
N LEU A 38 -14.51 -17.68 15.11
CA LEU A 38 -13.09 -17.67 14.79
C LEU A 38 -12.41 -18.76 15.62
N ALA A 39 -12.00 -19.86 14.99
CA ALA A 39 -11.09 -20.82 15.61
C ALA A 39 -9.73 -20.14 15.83
N ASP A 40 -8.99 -20.55 16.87
CA ASP A 40 -7.63 -20.08 17.27
C ASP A 40 -6.51 -20.34 16.22
N VAL A 41 -6.87 -20.46 14.94
CA VAL A 41 -5.91 -20.52 13.84
C VAL A 41 -5.42 -19.10 13.59
N ALA A 42 -4.14 -18.86 13.86
CA ALA A 42 -3.50 -17.60 13.53
C ALA A 42 -3.81 -17.23 12.06
N PRO A 43 -4.18 -15.98 11.76
CA PRO A 43 -4.56 -15.58 10.42
C PRO A 43 -3.45 -15.93 9.41
N PRO A 44 -3.82 -16.27 8.17
CA PRO A 44 -2.84 -16.61 7.14
C PRO A 44 -1.84 -15.46 6.98
N LYS A 45 -0.55 -15.82 6.86
CA LYS A 45 0.52 -14.85 6.61
C LYS A 45 0.63 -14.63 5.10
N HIS A 46 0.72 -13.36 4.71
CA HIS A 46 0.90 -12.95 3.32
C HIS A 46 2.34 -12.52 3.05
N THR A 47 2.99 -13.15 2.08
CA THR A 47 4.36 -12.78 1.74
C THR A 47 4.39 -11.49 0.93
N LEU A 48 5.01 -10.46 1.50
CA LEU A 48 5.21 -9.19 0.81
C LEU A 48 6.26 -9.37 -0.27
N THR A 49 5.81 -9.24 -1.51
CA THR A 49 6.69 -9.06 -2.66
C THR A 49 6.94 -7.56 -2.85
N GLY A 50 7.94 -7.18 -3.64
CA GLY A 50 8.22 -5.76 -3.95
C GLY A 50 7.14 -5.07 -4.78
N THR A 51 6.01 -5.74 -5.05
CA THR A 51 4.86 -5.26 -5.81
C THR A 51 3.64 -5.22 -4.92
N GLU A 52 2.80 -4.20 -5.09
CA GLU A 52 1.51 -4.12 -4.41
C GLU A 52 0.64 -5.31 -4.77
N ASP A 53 0.03 -5.91 -3.75
CA ASP A 53 -1.10 -6.80 -3.99
C ASP A 53 -2.40 -5.98 -4.16
N GLY A 54 -3.33 -6.52 -4.95
CA GLY A 54 -4.64 -5.91 -5.15
C GLY A 54 -5.61 -6.22 -4.01
N TRP A 55 -5.12 -6.75 -2.90
CA TRP A 55 -5.95 -7.22 -1.80
C TRP A 55 -6.25 -6.08 -0.81
N VAL A 56 -7.42 -6.15 -0.20
CA VAL A 56 -7.85 -5.28 0.89
C VAL A 56 -8.05 -6.14 2.12
N TYR A 57 -7.26 -5.89 3.17
CA TYR A 57 -7.21 -6.65 4.40
C TYR A 57 -7.98 -5.94 5.51
N GLY A 58 -8.75 -6.67 6.32
CA GLY A 58 -9.35 -6.11 7.54
C GLY A 58 -10.75 -6.63 7.84
N TYR A 59 -11.64 -5.75 8.30
CA TYR A 59 -13.02 -6.05 8.65
C TYR A 59 -14.01 -5.01 8.08
N GLY A 60 -15.05 -5.49 7.39
CA GLY A 60 -16.15 -4.66 6.88
C GLY A 60 -16.30 -4.77 5.37
N GLU A 61 -17.37 -5.45 4.92
CA GLU A 61 -17.64 -5.63 3.48
C GLU A 61 -17.81 -4.29 2.73
N HIS A 62 -18.41 -3.29 3.38
CA HIS A 62 -18.61 -1.95 2.82
C HIS A 62 -17.30 -1.17 2.62
N LEU A 63 -16.19 -1.62 3.21
CA LEU A 63 -14.86 -1.07 2.98
C LEU A 63 -14.14 -1.74 1.81
N GLY A 64 -14.79 -2.69 1.12
CA GLY A 64 -14.19 -3.43 0.01
C GLY A 64 -13.19 -4.49 0.45
N VAL A 65 -13.25 -4.96 1.70
CA VAL A 65 -12.36 -6.01 2.23
C VAL A 65 -12.52 -7.29 1.41
N THR A 66 -11.43 -7.71 0.77
CA THR A 66 -11.33 -8.96 0.00
C THR A 66 -10.67 -10.08 0.80
N MET A 67 -9.86 -9.73 1.80
CA MET A 67 -9.12 -10.64 2.67
C MET A 67 -9.54 -10.41 4.13
N PRO A 68 -10.52 -11.17 4.65
CA PRO A 68 -11.01 -11.00 6.01
C PRO A 68 -9.90 -11.25 7.04
N ALA A 69 -9.60 -10.21 7.82
CA ALA A 69 -8.56 -10.19 8.84
C ALA A 69 -9.06 -9.35 10.04
N PRO A 70 -10.07 -9.81 10.80
CA PRO A 70 -10.82 -8.88 11.65
C PRO A 70 -10.04 -8.32 12.84
N ALA A 71 -9.20 -9.15 13.44
CA ALA A 71 -8.34 -8.76 14.56
C ALA A 71 -6.99 -8.25 14.07
N GLU A 72 -6.41 -8.90 13.05
CA GLU A 72 -5.08 -8.54 12.56
C GLU A 72 -4.80 -9.09 11.16
N ALA A 73 -4.00 -8.36 10.39
CA ALA A 73 -3.46 -8.79 9.11
C ALA A 73 -1.96 -9.03 9.26
N ARG A 74 -1.49 -10.22 8.87
CA ARG A 74 -0.10 -10.67 9.05
C ARG A 74 0.60 -10.80 7.72
N PHE A 75 1.83 -10.32 7.70
CA PHE A 75 2.69 -10.30 6.54
C PHE A 75 4.07 -10.85 6.89
N ASP A 76 4.70 -11.52 5.95
CA ASP A 76 6.09 -11.96 6.07
C ASP A 76 6.95 -11.49 4.90
N PHE A 77 8.24 -11.28 5.17
CA PHE A 77 9.22 -10.90 4.16
C PHE A 77 10.63 -11.28 4.58
N GLU A 78 11.48 -11.56 3.61
CA GLU A 78 12.89 -11.86 3.87
C GLU A 78 13.78 -10.64 3.63
N VAL A 79 14.83 -10.56 4.43
CA VAL A 79 15.87 -9.55 4.32
C VAL A 79 17.19 -10.25 4.00
N ALA A 80 17.72 -9.99 2.81
CA ALA A 80 19.06 -10.37 2.44
C ALA A 80 20.08 -9.29 2.89
N ASP A 81 21.23 -9.74 3.39
CA ASP A 81 22.35 -8.89 3.83
C ASP A 81 23.28 -8.43 2.68
N THR A 82 22.90 -8.64 1.42
CA THR A 82 23.78 -8.40 0.28
C THR A 82 24.16 -6.93 0.10
N ALA A 83 23.27 -5.99 0.45
CA ALA A 83 23.54 -4.55 0.37
C ALA A 83 22.83 -3.75 1.49
N PRO A 84 23.52 -2.76 2.09
CA PRO A 84 22.90 -1.81 3.02
C PRO A 84 21.73 -1.09 2.36
N SER A 85 20.59 -1.07 3.03
CA SER A 85 19.34 -0.52 2.49
C SER A 85 18.42 -0.03 3.60
N VAL A 86 17.62 0.99 3.28
CA VAL A 86 16.49 1.42 4.10
C VAL A 86 15.25 0.71 3.61
N ARG A 87 14.47 0.15 4.55
CA ARG A 87 13.21 -0.52 4.27
C ARG A 87 12.06 0.30 4.81
N SER A 88 10.99 0.40 4.04
CA SER A 88 9.79 1.12 4.43
C SER A 88 8.57 0.36 3.94
N LEU A 89 7.51 0.39 4.73
CA LEU A 89 6.21 -0.13 4.37
C LEU A 89 5.41 0.98 3.71
N ARG A 90 4.82 0.70 2.55
CA ARG A 90 3.81 1.54 1.89
C ARG A 90 2.46 0.85 1.99
N PHE A 91 1.40 1.60 2.27
CA PHE A 91 0.03 1.10 2.32
C PHE A 91 -0.98 2.25 2.31
N GLU A 92 -2.25 1.95 2.07
CA GLU A 92 -3.40 2.84 2.24
C GLU A 92 -4.32 2.29 3.33
N SER A 93 -5.18 3.13 3.90
CA SER A 93 -6.08 2.72 4.98
C SER A 93 -7.46 3.37 4.91
N LEU A 94 -8.49 2.65 5.33
CA LEU A 94 -9.87 3.12 5.45
C LEU A 94 -10.55 2.56 6.71
N GLY A 95 -11.57 3.25 7.21
CA GLY A 95 -12.36 2.80 8.38
C GLY A 95 -11.68 3.04 9.74
N ILE A 96 -10.44 3.52 9.76
CA ILE A 96 -9.71 3.85 10.99
C ILE A 96 -10.06 5.28 11.39
N GLU A 97 -10.67 5.45 12.55
CA GLU A 97 -11.12 6.74 13.09
C GLU A 97 -10.09 7.36 14.02
N LYS A 98 -9.37 6.54 14.81
CA LYS A 98 -8.36 6.99 15.78
C LYS A 98 -7.00 6.40 15.49
N ARG A 99 -5.96 7.18 15.78
CA ARG A 99 -4.56 6.78 15.57
C ARG A 99 -4.15 5.50 16.33
N GLU A 100 -4.83 5.14 17.42
CA GLU A 100 -4.46 3.98 18.25
C GLU A 100 -5.31 2.73 17.96
N GLU A 101 -6.20 2.77 16.97
CA GLU A 101 -7.05 1.63 16.63
C GLU A 101 -6.28 0.51 15.95
N VAL A 102 -5.31 0.84 15.07
CA VAL A 102 -4.49 -0.17 14.39
C VAL A 102 -3.01 0.08 14.66
N GLU A 103 -2.37 -0.87 15.32
CA GLU A 103 -0.94 -0.87 15.62
C GLU A 103 -0.13 -1.57 14.53
N LEU A 104 1.08 -1.07 14.30
CA LEU A 104 2.07 -1.73 13.45
C LEU A 104 3.11 -2.42 14.34
N VAL A 105 3.25 -3.73 14.16
CA VAL A 105 4.18 -4.57 14.92
C VAL A 105 5.15 -5.25 13.96
N LEU A 106 6.44 -5.12 14.22
CA LEU A 106 7.52 -5.78 13.47
C LEU A 106 8.25 -6.75 14.39
N ASN A 107 8.25 -8.03 14.04
CA ASN A 107 8.90 -9.11 14.80
C ASN A 107 8.52 -9.10 16.31
N GLY A 108 7.25 -8.80 16.61
CA GLY A 108 6.72 -8.72 17.98
C GLY A 108 6.98 -7.38 18.69
N VAL A 109 7.62 -6.40 18.05
CA VAL A 109 7.86 -5.07 18.61
C VAL A 109 6.97 -4.04 17.95
N ARG A 110 6.22 -3.24 18.74
CA ARG A 110 5.43 -2.12 18.21
C ARG A 110 6.37 -1.07 17.62
N ILE A 111 6.16 -0.74 16.35
CA ILE A 111 6.94 0.27 15.61
C ILE A 111 6.16 1.53 15.30
N GLY A 112 4.85 1.52 15.50
CA GLY A 112 3.98 2.68 15.29
C GLY A 112 2.51 2.30 15.29
N SER A 113 1.70 3.18 14.72
CA SER A 113 0.28 2.96 14.49
C SER A 113 -0.14 3.57 13.16
N VAL A 114 -1.21 3.04 12.58
CA VAL A 114 -1.78 3.54 11.33
C VAL A 114 -2.46 4.88 11.58
N THR A 115 -2.25 5.83 10.68
CA THR A 115 -2.95 7.12 10.75
C THR A 115 -4.39 6.94 10.22
N PRO A 116 -5.39 7.62 10.80
CA PRO A 116 -6.75 7.60 10.28
C PRO A 116 -6.84 7.96 8.79
N GLY A 117 -7.69 7.23 8.06
CA GLY A 117 -8.03 7.52 6.67
C GLY A 117 -9.02 8.68 6.57
N MET A 118 -9.04 9.41 5.45
CA MET A 118 -9.94 10.56 5.24
C MET A 118 -11.21 10.15 4.48
N GLY A 119 -11.87 9.07 4.92
CA GLY A 119 -13.12 8.59 4.31
C GLY A 119 -12.97 7.86 2.97
N ASP A 120 -11.77 7.79 2.40
CA ASP A 120 -11.42 6.98 1.22
C ASP A 120 -9.98 6.44 1.29
N TYR A 121 -9.59 5.59 0.33
CA TYR A 121 -8.23 5.05 0.16
C TYR A 121 -7.28 6.00 -0.59
N THR A 122 -7.48 7.32 -0.55
CA THR A 122 -6.62 8.22 -1.35
C THR A 122 -5.29 8.56 -0.69
N LYS A 123 -5.15 8.28 0.61
CA LYS A 123 -3.98 8.69 1.38
C LYS A 123 -3.01 7.52 1.59
N GLU A 124 -1.96 7.52 0.78
CA GLU A 124 -0.81 6.65 0.97
C GLU A 124 -0.08 7.00 2.29
N GLN A 125 0.30 5.96 3.03
CA GLN A 125 1.11 6.04 4.24
C GLN A 125 2.43 5.31 4.04
N ARG A 126 3.51 5.88 4.59
CA ARG A 126 4.84 5.28 4.58
C ARG A 126 5.39 5.19 6.00
N VAL A 127 5.80 3.99 6.40
CA VAL A 127 6.39 3.75 7.72
C VAL A 127 7.77 3.10 7.55
N LYS A 128 8.80 3.78 8.06
CA LYS A 128 10.17 3.24 8.05
C LYS A 128 10.26 2.04 9.00
N LEU A 129 10.82 0.94 8.52
CA LEU A 129 11.06 -0.25 9.34
C LEU A 129 12.39 -0.10 10.08
N PRO A 130 12.41 -0.09 11.43
CA PRO A 130 13.64 0.11 12.18
C PRO A 130 14.62 -1.06 11.98
N LYS A 131 15.84 -0.75 11.51
CA LYS A 131 16.88 -1.76 11.23
C LYS A 131 17.18 -2.66 12.43
N LYS A 132 17.16 -2.10 13.66
CA LYS A 132 17.40 -2.84 14.92
C LYS A 132 16.42 -3.98 15.19
N TYR A 133 15.26 -3.99 14.54
CA TYR A 133 14.24 -5.04 14.70
C TYR A 133 14.15 -5.96 13.49
N LEU A 134 14.92 -5.72 12.43
CA LEU A 134 14.98 -6.60 11.26
C LEU A 134 15.90 -7.78 11.52
N LYS A 135 15.47 -8.96 11.11
CA LYS A 135 16.21 -10.20 11.13
C LYS A 135 16.74 -10.47 9.73
N SER A 136 18.00 -10.86 9.62
CA SER A 136 18.62 -11.25 8.36
C SER A 136 18.59 -12.75 8.17
N GLY A 137 18.40 -13.19 6.92
CA GLY A 137 18.47 -14.59 6.52
C GLY A 137 17.32 -15.46 7.03
N ILE A 138 16.35 -14.87 7.73
CA ILE A 138 15.12 -15.50 8.18
C ILE A 138 13.92 -14.58 7.94
N PRO A 139 12.69 -15.13 7.77
CA PRO A 139 11.49 -14.33 7.60
C PRO A 139 11.25 -13.36 8.75
N ASN A 140 10.96 -12.11 8.40
CA ASN A 140 10.47 -11.06 9.29
C ASN A 140 8.95 -11.09 9.27
N GLU A 141 8.32 -10.84 10.41
CA GLU A 141 6.85 -10.75 10.53
C GLU A 141 6.44 -9.30 10.76
N LEU A 142 5.47 -8.84 9.97
CA LEU A 142 4.82 -7.54 10.10
C LEU A 142 3.33 -7.76 10.35
N ILE A 143 2.77 -7.06 11.34
CA ILE A 143 1.36 -7.19 11.72
C ILE A 143 0.73 -5.82 11.75
N PHE A 144 -0.44 -5.70 11.13
CA PHE A 144 -1.41 -4.66 11.41
C PHE A 144 -2.42 -5.22 12.40
N GLY A 145 -2.38 -4.78 13.66
CA GLY A 145 -3.20 -5.32 14.74
C GLY A 145 -4.24 -4.32 15.20
N HIS A 146 -5.52 -4.68 15.12
CA HIS A 146 -6.61 -3.83 15.58
C HIS A 146 -6.84 -4.00 17.09
N THR A 147 -6.64 -2.94 17.87
CA THR A 147 -6.51 -3.00 19.33
C THR A 147 -7.79 -3.39 20.07
N VAL A 148 -8.97 -3.02 19.53
CA VAL A 148 -10.29 -3.43 20.07
C VAL A 148 -10.64 -4.84 19.62
N ASN A 149 -10.70 -5.10 18.31
CA ASN A 149 -11.05 -6.40 17.75
C ASN A 149 -10.14 -7.56 18.19
N GLN A 150 -8.90 -7.30 18.62
CA GLN A 150 -8.02 -8.34 19.20
C GLN A 150 -8.46 -8.81 20.59
N ARG A 151 -9.25 -8.02 21.33
CA ARG A 151 -9.68 -8.35 22.71
C ARG A 151 -11.02 -9.06 22.75
N ASP A 152 -11.89 -8.76 21.78
CA ASP A 152 -13.26 -9.23 21.77
C ASP A 152 -13.44 -10.48 20.92
N ALA A 153 -14.29 -11.41 21.37
CA ALA A 153 -14.63 -12.62 20.64
C ALA A 153 -15.39 -12.34 19.31
N LYS A 154 -15.93 -11.13 19.16
CA LYS A 154 -16.63 -10.66 17.96
C LYS A 154 -16.08 -9.29 17.56
N PRO A 155 -15.67 -9.10 16.29
CA PRO A 155 -15.17 -7.81 15.84
C PRO A 155 -16.27 -6.75 15.96
N GLN A 156 -15.91 -5.58 16.50
CA GLN A 156 -16.83 -4.47 16.75
C GLN A 156 -16.59 -3.30 15.80
N GLU A 157 -15.34 -3.09 15.39
CA GLU A 157 -14.91 -1.92 14.64
C GLU A 157 -14.41 -2.31 13.25
N TYR A 158 -14.79 -1.53 12.25
CA TYR A 158 -14.39 -1.74 10.88
C TYR A 158 -13.03 -1.10 10.62
N TRP A 159 -12.20 -1.76 9.83
CA TRP A 159 -10.91 -1.23 9.43
C TRP A 159 -10.46 -1.94 8.18
N ALA A 160 -9.68 -1.27 7.36
CA ALA A 160 -9.12 -1.87 6.18
C ALA A 160 -7.78 -1.25 5.80
N ILE A 161 -6.90 -2.09 5.26
CA ILE A 161 -5.58 -1.74 4.73
C ILE A 161 -5.46 -2.33 3.32
N SER A 162 -4.94 -1.54 2.38
CA SER A 162 -4.75 -1.94 0.99
C SER A 162 -3.37 -1.54 0.46
N LYS A 163 -3.02 -2.06 -0.71
CA LYS A 163 -1.77 -1.75 -1.43
C LYS A 163 -0.52 -1.89 -0.55
N VAL A 164 -0.49 -2.95 0.25
CA VAL A 164 0.64 -3.18 1.16
C VAL A 164 1.85 -3.58 0.34
N ALA A 165 2.92 -2.81 0.44
CA ALA A 165 4.15 -3.04 -0.31
C ALA A 165 5.39 -2.76 0.55
N LEU A 166 6.40 -3.62 0.39
CA LEU A 166 7.73 -3.41 0.96
C LEU A 166 8.57 -2.60 -0.02
N LEU A 167 8.93 -1.38 0.36
CA LEU A 167 9.85 -0.53 -0.38
C LEU A 167 11.27 -0.73 0.14
N VAL A 168 12.18 -1.09 -0.76
CA VAL A 168 13.61 -1.25 -0.45
C VAL A 168 14.40 -0.18 -1.21
N ARG A 169 15.05 0.71 -0.48
CA ARG A 169 15.91 1.75 -1.05
C ARG A 169 17.37 1.45 -0.71
N PRO A 170 18.25 1.19 -1.68
CA PRO A 170 19.67 0.98 -1.40
C PRO A 170 20.28 2.24 -0.78
N LEU A 171 21.14 2.03 0.21
CA LEU A 171 21.96 3.12 0.74
C LEU A 171 23.12 3.42 -0.22
N PRO A 172 23.58 4.67 -0.29
CA PRO A 172 24.74 5.02 -1.11
C PRO A 172 26.02 4.31 -0.62
N SER A 173 26.97 4.12 -1.54
CA SER A 173 28.23 3.40 -1.29
C SER A 173 29.35 4.29 -0.73
N CYS A 174 29.04 5.45 -0.14
CA CYS A 174 30.04 6.35 0.45
C CYS A 174 30.45 5.93 1.87
N GLU A 175 31.62 6.38 2.29
CA GLU A 175 32.04 6.31 3.69
C GLU A 175 31.21 7.29 4.56
N PRO A 176 31.00 7.02 5.86
CA PRO A 176 30.09 7.82 6.69
C PRO A 176 30.34 9.34 6.64
N ALA A 177 31.60 9.79 6.73
CA ALA A 177 31.96 11.20 6.69
C ALA A 177 31.70 11.84 5.32
N GLU A 178 31.93 11.08 4.25
CA GLU A 178 31.62 11.52 2.88
C GLU A 178 30.12 11.61 2.66
N CYS A 179 29.36 10.64 3.17
CA CYS A 179 27.90 10.66 3.12
C CYS A 179 27.33 11.86 3.89
N LEU A 180 27.88 12.21 5.06
CA LEU A 180 27.46 13.39 5.80
C LEU A 180 27.71 14.68 5.00
N LYS A 181 28.90 14.82 4.40
CA LYS A 181 29.24 15.95 3.54
C LYS A 181 28.29 16.06 2.35
N GLU A 182 28.00 14.93 1.72
CA GLU A 182 27.10 14.87 0.57
C GLU A 182 25.65 15.16 0.95
N ALA A 183 25.18 14.67 2.12
CA ALA A 183 23.87 14.99 2.65
C ALA A 183 23.69 16.50 2.86
N ARG A 184 24.69 17.20 3.40
CA ARG A 184 24.67 18.67 3.51
C ARG A 184 24.59 19.34 2.14
N ARG A 185 25.42 18.93 1.20
CA ARG A 185 25.45 19.48 -0.17
C ARG A 185 24.09 19.31 -0.87
N LEU A 186 23.48 18.14 -0.73
CA LEU A 186 22.16 17.84 -1.29
C LEU A 186 21.06 18.65 -0.60
N TYR A 187 21.09 18.78 0.73
CA TYR A 187 20.15 19.61 1.48
C TYR A 187 20.17 21.07 1.01
N GLU A 188 21.35 21.70 0.95
CA GLU A 188 21.51 23.07 0.43
C GLU A 188 21.03 23.20 -1.02
N SER A 189 21.26 22.16 -1.84
CA SER A 189 20.75 22.13 -3.21
C SER A 189 19.23 22.07 -3.27
N ALA A 190 18.61 21.28 -2.40
CA ALA A 190 17.15 21.21 -2.28
C ALA A 190 16.56 22.55 -1.82
N GLU A 191 17.19 23.25 -0.87
CA GLU A 191 16.76 24.58 -0.44
C GLU A 191 16.78 25.58 -1.59
N ARG A 192 17.87 25.60 -2.38
CA ARG A 192 17.97 26.46 -3.57
C ARG A 192 16.90 26.14 -4.61
N LEU A 193 16.69 24.86 -4.93
CA LEU A 193 15.66 24.42 -5.87
C LEU A 193 14.26 24.82 -5.40
N TRP A 194 13.99 24.69 -4.10
CA TRP A 194 12.70 25.01 -3.50
C TRP A 194 12.42 26.52 -3.47
N ALA A 195 13.45 27.33 -3.22
CA ALA A 195 13.34 28.78 -3.19
C ALA A 195 13.18 29.41 -4.58
N ASN A 196 13.63 28.73 -5.64
CA ASN A 196 13.48 29.21 -7.00
C ASN A 196 12.00 29.32 -7.39
N VAL A 197 11.61 30.45 -7.99
CA VAL A 197 10.25 30.73 -8.49
C VAL A 197 9.93 29.97 -9.78
N CYS A 198 10.63 28.86 -10.05
CA CYS A 198 10.29 28.04 -11.21
C CYS A 198 8.99 27.25 -10.96
N CYS A 199 8.38 26.83 -12.07
CA CYS A 199 7.14 26.05 -12.11
C CYS A 199 7.24 24.79 -11.22
N GLY A 200 6.10 24.15 -10.93
CA GLY A 200 5.97 22.99 -10.02
C GLY A 200 7.09 21.95 -10.03
N ASN A 201 7.69 21.70 -11.19
CA ASN A 201 8.82 20.78 -11.39
C ASN A 201 10.00 21.01 -10.43
N CYS A 202 10.31 22.27 -10.08
CA CYS A 202 11.43 22.55 -9.17
C CYS A 202 11.17 22.10 -7.73
N LYS A 203 9.92 22.18 -7.28
CA LYS A 203 9.54 21.69 -5.94
C LYS A 203 9.60 20.17 -5.88
N TRP A 204 9.18 19.51 -6.97
CA TRP A 204 9.35 18.07 -7.11
C TRP A 204 10.83 17.66 -7.14
N GLU A 205 11.65 18.35 -7.91
CA GLU A 205 13.09 18.08 -7.98
C GLU A 205 13.77 18.30 -6.62
N ALA A 206 13.43 19.38 -5.91
CA ALA A 206 13.90 19.63 -4.55
C ALA A 206 13.52 18.47 -3.62
N TRP A 207 12.29 17.97 -3.70
CA TRP A 207 11.84 16.82 -2.92
C TRP A 207 12.62 15.53 -3.23
N LEU A 208 12.92 15.27 -4.51
CA LEU A 208 13.75 14.14 -4.92
C LEU A 208 15.19 14.26 -4.37
N VAL A 209 15.79 15.45 -4.48
CA VAL A 209 17.13 15.73 -3.95
C VAL A 209 17.15 15.57 -2.43
N LEU A 210 16.09 16.01 -1.75
CA LEU A 210 15.98 15.90 -0.30
C LEU A 210 15.82 14.45 0.18
N ASN A 211 15.06 13.62 -0.54
CA ASN A 211 15.01 12.18 -0.30
C ASN A 211 16.38 11.50 -0.47
N LYS A 212 17.17 11.93 -1.46
CA LYS A 212 18.56 11.47 -1.61
C LYS A 212 19.40 11.90 -0.42
N ALA A 213 19.30 13.16 0.03
CA ALA A 213 20.01 13.66 1.20
C ALA A 213 19.72 12.80 2.44
N LEU A 214 18.46 12.42 2.66
CA LEU A 214 18.07 11.52 3.74
C LEU A 214 18.77 10.16 3.64
N LEU A 215 18.84 9.53 2.46
CA LEU A 215 19.53 8.24 2.30
C LEU A 215 21.05 8.33 2.58
N HIS A 216 21.69 9.44 2.21
CA HIS A 216 23.09 9.70 2.58
C HIS A 216 23.24 9.85 4.09
N LEU A 217 22.32 10.58 4.74
CA LEU A 217 22.35 10.77 6.18
C LEU A 217 22.13 9.45 6.95
N GLU A 218 21.24 8.58 6.47
CA GLU A 218 21.01 7.23 7.01
C GLU A 218 22.26 6.34 6.95
N LYS A 219 23.13 6.56 5.96
CA LYS A 219 24.41 5.86 5.83
C LYS A 219 25.51 6.46 6.71
N ALA A 220 25.35 7.70 7.18
CA ALA A 220 26.36 8.44 7.92
C ALA A 220 26.50 8.02 9.39
N GLU A 221 25.73 7.06 9.91
CA GLU A 221 25.97 6.53 11.26
C GLU A 221 27.39 5.93 11.38
N PRO A 222 28.17 6.25 12.44
CA PRO A 222 27.81 6.96 13.67
C PRO A 222 27.97 8.50 13.64
N GLU A 223 28.47 9.07 12.56
CA GLU A 223 28.78 10.51 12.39
C GLU A 223 27.54 11.36 12.05
N LEU A 224 26.35 10.87 12.40
CA LEU A 224 25.08 11.55 12.16
C LEU A 224 25.09 12.95 12.79
N ASP A 225 24.70 13.97 12.02
CA ASP A 225 24.37 15.31 12.54
C ASP A 225 22.87 15.38 12.87
N PRO A 226 22.47 15.41 14.15
CA PRO A 226 21.06 15.44 14.54
C PRO A 226 20.32 16.71 14.06
N ASP A 227 20.99 17.86 14.06
CA ASP A 227 20.37 19.12 13.63
C ASP A 227 20.07 19.11 12.14
N LEU A 228 20.99 18.54 11.34
CA LEU A 228 20.76 18.32 9.91
C LEU A 228 19.64 17.30 9.67
N ALA A 229 19.59 16.23 10.48
CA ALA A 229 18.53 15.22 10.40
C ALA A 229 17.16 15.85 10.61
N ASP A 230 16.99 16.65 11.67
CA ASP A 230 15.74 17.30 12.00
C ASP A 230 15.32 18.30 10.92
N ARG A 231 16.28 19.07 10.38
CA ARG A 231 16.04 20.00 9.27
C ARG A 231 15.59 19.30 8.00
N ILE A 232 16.26 18.22 7.59
CA ILE A 232 15.88 17.42 6.42
C ILE A 232 14.48 16.84 6.61
N GLN A 233 14.19 16.26 7.78
CA GLN A 233 12.87 15.68 8.06
C GLN A 233 11.76 16.73 8.08
N GLN A 234 11.99 17.88 8.70
CA GLN A 234 11.02 18.98 8.71
C GLN A 234 10.76 19.48 7.29
N PHE A 235 11.81 19.67 6.50
CA PHE A 235 11.69 20.12 5.13
C PHE A 235 10.96 19.08 4.26
N LEU A 236 11.21 17.79 4.44
CA LEU A 236 10.44 16.73 3.76
C LEU A 236 8.96 16.82 4.09
N ARG A 237 8.59 16.96 5.37
CA ARG A 237 7.19 17.10 5.79
C ARG A 237 6.50 18.30 5.15
N ASP A 238 7.18 19.43 5.07
CA ASP A 238 6.60 20.64 4.47
C ASP A 238 6.55 20.55 2.94
N ALA A 239 7.53 19.87 2.34
CA ALA A 239 7.54 19.58 0.92
C ALA A 239 6.40 18.65 0.52
N ASP A 240 6.22 17.53 1.23
CA ASP A 240 5.13 16.57 1.05
C ASP A 240 3.77 17.29 1.09
N ARG A 241 3.50 18.06 2.15
CA ARG A 241 2.25 18.83 2.30
C ARG A 241 2.00 19.78 1.12
N THR A 242 3.05 20.45 0.64
CA THR A 242 2.93 21.42 -0.45
C THR A 242 2.63 20.72 -1.78
N ILE A 243 3.32 19.61 -2.02
CA ILE A 243 3.18 18.78 -3.21
C ILE A 243 1.78 18.13 -3.23
N ASP A 244 1.37 17.50 -2.12
CA ASP A 244 0.04 16.91 -1.93
C ASP A 244 -1.07 17.96 -2.14
N SER A 245 -0.95 19.14 -1.52
CA SER A 245 -1.93 20.21 -1.67
C SER A 245 -2.05 20.68 -3.13
N SER A 246 -0.94 20.75 -3.85
CA SER A 246 -0.91 21.16 -5.26
C SER A 246 -1.56 20.09 -6.14
N CYS A 247 -1.32 18.81 -5.84
CA CYS A 247 -2.03 17.71 -6.48
C CYS A 247 -3.53 17.79 -6.24
N SER A 248 -3.98 17.82 -4.98
CA SER A 248 -5.41 17.78 -4.66
C SER A 248 -6.16 18.93 -5.33
N LYS A 249 -5.57 20.13 -5.34
CA LYS A 249 -6.13 21.29 -6.05
C LYS A 249 -6.29 21.05 -7.55
N THR A 250 -5.27 20.46 -8.17
CA THR A 250 -5.29 20.17 -9.61
C THR A 250 -6.35 19.13 -9.95
N LEU A 251 -6.43 18.03 -9.20
CA LEU A 251 -7.41 16.96 -9.43
C LEU A 251 -8.84 17.43 -9.17
N LEU A 252 -9.08 18.19 -8.09
CA LEU A 252 -10.40 18.77 -7.81
C LEU A 252 -10.82 19.78 -8.88
N GLY A 253 -9.89 20.61 -9.36
CA GLY A 253 -10.12 21.54 -10.45
C GLY A 253 -10.50 20.83 -11.75
N ALA A 254 -9.75 19.79 -12.10
CA ALA A 254 -10.01 18.98 -13.29
C ALA A 254 -11.38 18.26 -13.22
N ARG A 255 -11.69 17.59 -12.10
CA ARG A 255 -12.98 16.93 -11.88
C ARG A 255 -14.16 17.90 -11.99
N LYS A 256 -14.04 19.11 -11.43
CA LYS A 256 -15.06 20.15 -11.57
C LYS A 256 -15.32 20.51 -13.04
N TYR A 257 -14.29 20.59 -13.87
CA TYR A 257 -14.44 20.84 -15.30
C TYR A 257 -15.06 19.65 -16.05
N GLU A 258 -14.75 18.42 -15.65
CA GLU A 258 -15.40 17.21 -16.19
C GLU A 258 -16.90 17.19 -15.89
N GLU A 259 -17.28 17.43 -14.63
CA GLU A 259 -18.68 17.47 -14.16
C GLU A 259 -19.50 18.56 -14.86
N THR A 260 -18.85 19.64 -15.31
CA THR A 260 -19.48 20.74 -16.06
C THR A 260 -19.31 20.62 -17.58
N HIS A 261 -18.86 19.45 -18.07
CA HIS A 261 -18.65 19.14 -19.49
C HIS A 261 -17.66 20.07 -20.22
N GLN A 262 -16.73 20.71 -19.49
CA GLN A 262 -15.68 21.58 -20.03
C GLN A 262 -14.36 20.81 -20.22
N LEU A 263 -14.37 19.82 -21.10
CA LEU A 263 -13.28 18.84 -21.24
C LEU A 263 -11.91 19.46 -21.59
N ASP A 264 -11.88 20.53 -22.41
CA ASP A 264 -10.62 21.21 -22.76
C ASP A 264 -9.95 21.86 -21.53
N LEU A 265 -10.75 22.37 -20.59
CA LEU A 265 -10.26 22.96 -19.36
C LEU A 265 -9.82 21.88 -18.38
N ALA A 266 -10.54 20.76 -18.29
CA ALA A 266 -10.10 19.59 -17.51
C ALA A 266 -8.74 19.07 -18.00
N LEU A 267 -8.58 18.88 -19.31
CA LEU A 267 -7.31 18.45 -19.91
C LEU A 267 -6.18 19.44 -19.66
N LYS A 268 -6.46 20.75 -19.69
CA LYS A 268 -5.48 21.78 -19.36
C LYS A 268 -5.02 21.68 -17.90
N GLU A 269 -5.94 21.47 -16.96
CA GLU A 269 -5.58 21.27 -15.54
C GLU A 269 -4.74 20.02 -15.34
N TYR A 270 -5.11 18.87 -15.94
CA TYR A 270 -4.29 17.66 -15.86
C TYR A 270 -2.88 17.88 -16.42
N ARG A 271 -2.75 18.55 -17.57
CA ARG A 271 -1.44 18.89 -18.16
C ARG A 271 -0.62 19.81 -17.26
N ASN A 272 -1.25 20.77 -16.59
CA ASN A 272 -0.58 21.60 -15.59
C ASN A 272 -0.12 20.76 -14.39
N GLY A 273 -0.93 19.80 -13.95
CA GLY A 273 -0.57 18.82 -12.92
C GLY A 273 0.66 18.00 -13.26
N LEU A 274 0.77 17.53 -14.51
CA LEU A 274 1.95 16.79 -14.97
C LEU A 274 3.25 17.58 -14.89
N GLN A 275 3.21 18.92 -14.86
CA GLN A 275 4.41 19.73 -14.64
C GLN A 275 4.92 19.67 -13.19
N TRP A 276 4.06 19.31 -12.23
CA TRP A 276 4.43 19.08 -10.84
C TRP A 276 4.91 17.65 -10.59
N PHE A 277 4.55 16.70 -11.46
CA PHE A 277 4.77 15.27 -11.26
C PHE A 277 5.32 14.63 -12.55
N PRO A 278 6.61 14.81 -12.85
CA PRO A 278 7.22 14.26 -14.06
C PRO A 278 7.50 12.75 -14.01
N THR A 279 7.39 12.10 -12.84
CA THR A 279 7.61 10.65 -12.66
C THR A 279 6.38 9.97 -12.06
N ASP A 280 6.24 8.66 -12.27
CA ASP A 280 5.10 7.85 -11.78
C ASP A 280 5.14 7.61 -10.26
N ASP A 281 6.11 8.22 -9.57
CA ASP A 281 6.33 8.05 -8.13
C ASP A 281 5.30 8.81 -7.27
N HIS A 282 4.42 9.60 -7.90
CA HIS A 282 3.35 10.33 -7.23
C HIS A 282 1.97 9.93 -7.75
N PRO A 283 0.97 9.68 -6.88
CA PRO A 283 -0.37 9.24 -7.28
C PRO A 283 -1.07 10.15 -8.30
N CYS A 284 -0.65 11.40 -8.38
CA CYS A 284 -1.29 12.43 -9.20
C CYS A 284 -0.86 12.42 -10.67
N ARG A 285 0.05 11.49 -11.02
CA ARG A 285 0.38 11.15 -12.40
C ARG A 285 -0.39 9.92 -12.91
N ALA A 286 -0.94 9.11 -12.00
CA ALA A 286 -1.62 7.85 -12.32
C ALA A 286 -2.99 8.04 -12.98
#